data_AF-A0A525WMI2-F1
#
_entry.id   AF-A0A525WMI2-F1
#
_cell.length_a   1.000
_cell.length_b   1.000
_cell.length_c   1.000
_cell.angle_alpha   90.00
_cell.angle_beta   90.00
_cell.angle_gamma   90.00
#
_symmetry.space_group_name_H-M   'P 1'
#
loop_
_entity.id
_entity.type
_entity.pdbx_description
1 polymer ?
#
loop_
_entity_poly.entity_id
_entity_poly.type
_entity_poly.pdbx_seq_one_letter_code
_entity_poly.pdbx_strand_id
1 'polypeptide(L)'
;MAEADIQFPKYRNRLRLAAQTCKLFDWDRHKFESSSQVLCMDEGSEILKENRGAAPYLEQRRLCLDHAGDLVASAQRVLGNDNAYPNIAYHLAILAMEEIGKAGMLASRATIGAALDGKWLERRLDDHVFKLMWAMWSPSMSDGKIDPKNFDAARQFAESTHARRIAGLYVDHTADNTSAPPREAVLLDHATSILNLAKANLALELERGAPVPDERNEELEWYLDTLSDDFGKKRLFSPPFIQKHEEFKGDTRAWIRWARDEFAKIVAEEQAHLQQELSRQAGESGEGNPKWVMKIRLHTPSHSLRQKALNFWNSRMEAVKLKLIGNKKNELLLEMTISDGVTLDRLFDAGLSRSKLYIAMLNIGTAGFFWYELSSQAEIYYESIQDLDAPHLEPCVSRVHGLLNEWAEARSNGIKRQRVALEDAHLANSMMCLAAFGPMSDEDAAPIFGQYLNGLVLLSKTDLHLSVGNSARDAFLNSLRRAMLRFGDWDGNDTRLITALHSVIEPIIPEEADRNQLFERLEGKPTDEEALSSAVSAKRVADLYLVIVAKRRWSEFVMRSGRD
;
A
#
# COMPACT_ATOMS: atom_id res chain seq x y z
N MET A 1 -1.76 -27.66 21.07
CA MET A 1 -0.81 -26.61 21.50
C MET A 1 0.25 -26.50 20.42
N ALA A 2 0.06 -25.55 19.50
CA ALA A 2 1.02 -25.19 18.47
C ALA A 2 1.06 -23.66 18.49
N GLU A 3 2.20 -23.09 18.88
CA GLU A 3 2.43 -21.66 18.88
C GLU A 3 2.54 -21.17 17.44
N ALA A 4 1.61 -20.30 17.04
CA ALA A 4 1.67 -19.59 15.77
C ALA A 4 2.58 -18.36 15.94
N ASP A 5 3.73 -18.44 15.31
CA ASP A 5 4.79 -17.45 15.24
C ASP A 5 4.30 -16.26 14.36
N ILE A 6 3.81 -15.18 14.98
CA ILE A 6 3.38 -13.96 14.28
C ILE A 6 4.63 -13.12 13.95
N GLN A 7 5.10 -13.23 12.71
CA GLN A 7 6.25 -12.48 12.20
C GLN A 7 5.87 -11.05 11.79
N PHE A 8 6.48 -10.04 12.43
CA PHE A 8 6.51 -8.64 11.97
C PHE A 8 7.86 -8.33 11.29
N PRO A 9 7.96 -8.32 9.94
CA PRO A 9 9.26 -8.25 9.25
C PRO A 9 9.93 -6.87 9.33
N LYS A 10 9.17 -5.78 9.53
CA LYS A 10 9.68 -4.40 9.39
C LYS A 10 10.46 -3.86 10.59
N TYR A 11 10.42 -4.50 11.75
CA TYR A 11 11.10 -4.02 12.97
C TYR A 11 12.35 -4.83 13.36
N ARG A 12 12.60 -5.98 12.72
CA ARG A 12 13.68 -6.90 13.11
C ARG A 12 15.09 -6.35 12.78
N ASN A 13 15.24 -5.57 11.71
CA ASN A 13 16.54 -5.02 11.30
C ASN A 13 17.01 -3.87 12.19
N ARG A 14 16.11 -3.09 12.80
CA ARG A 14 16.48 -2.03 13.75
C ARG A 14 16.80 -2.57 15.15
N LEU A 15 16.14 -3.66 15.58
CA LEU A 15 16.40 -4.26 16.90
C LEU A 15 17.65 -5.15 16.95
N ARG A 16 18.06 -5.79 15.84
CA ARG A 16 19.31 -6.58 15.79
C ARG A 16 20.57 -5.70 15.90
N LEU A 17 20.56 -4.49 15.34
CA LEU A 17 21.70 -3.59 15.44
C LEU A 17 21.86 -2.99 16.85
N ALA A 18 20.75 -2.76 17.57
CA ALA A 18 20.79 -2.22 18.94
C ALA A 18 21.12 -3.28 20.01
N ALA A 19 20.81 -4.57 19.76
CA ALA A 19 21.08 -5.65 20.71
C ALA A 19 22.51 -6.24 20.60
N GLN A 20 23.22 -6.03 19.48
CA GLN A 20 24.60 -6.51 19.29
C GLN A 20 25.67 -5.57 19.86
N THR A 21 25.34 -4.33 20.17
CA THR A 21 26.25 -3.35 20.79
C THR A 21 26.28 -3.37 22.32
N CYS A 22 25.38 -4.11 22.98
CA CYS A 22 25.31 -4.20 24.45
C CYS A 22 25.76 -5.54 25.05
N LYS A 23 26.41 -6.44 24.29
CA LYS A 23 26.82 -7.78 24.76
C LYS A 23 28.30 -8.15 24.59
N LEU A 24 29.19 -7.18 24.45
CA LEU A 24 30.64 -7.41 24.32
C LEU A 24 31.45 -6.57 25.31
N PHE A 25 31.10 -6.59 26.60
CA PHE A 25 31.98 -6.15 27.68
C PHE A 25 31.59 -6.86 28.98
N ASP A 26 32.10 -8.09 29.14
CA ASP A 26 32.63 -8.64 30.39
C ASP A 26 32.90 -10.13 30.20
N TRP A 27 34.18 -10.53 30.13
CA TRP A 27 34.75 -11.63 30.93
C TRP A 27 36.25 -11.82 30.61
N ASP A 28 37.01 -11.73 31.70
CA ASP A 28 38.32 -12.32 32.03
C ASP A 28 39.68 -11.80 31.52
N ARG A 29 40.34 -11.17 32.50
CA ARG A 29 41.78 -11.07 32.76
C ARG A 29 42.49 -12.43 32.79
N HIS A 30 43.74 -12.37 32.33
CA HIS A 30 44.96 -13.12 32.71
C HIS A 30 45.51 -14.09 31.66
N LYS A 31 46.59 -13.65 30.97
CA LYS A 31 47.94 -14.22 31.19
C LYS A 31 49.04 -13.38 30.52
N PHE A 32 50.10 -13.21 31.29
CA PHE A 32 51.42 -12.67 30.97
C PHE A 32 52.19 -13.63 30.03
N GLU A 33 52.92 -13.13 29.03
CA GLU A 33 54.41 -13.09 29.03
C GLU A 33 55.01 -12.58 27.70
N SER A 34 55.91 -11.59 27.86
CA SER A 34 57.07 -11.15 27.07
C SER A 34 57.22 -11.49 25.57
N SER A 35 57.46 -10.44 24.76
CA SER A 35 58.78 -10.20 24.16
C SER A 35 58.90 -8.78 23.61
N SER A 36 60.08 -8.21 23.82
CA SER A 36 60.47 -6.81 23.69
C SER A 36 60.91 -6.42 22.27
N GLN A 37 60.97 -5.09 22.03
CA GLN A 37 61.72 -4.37 20.97
C GLN A 37 61.11 -4.48 19.56
N VAL A 38 60.90 -3.42 18.77
CA VAL A 38 61.68 -2.19 18.55
C VAL A 38 60.74 -1.04 18.15
N LEU A 39 60.96 0.13 18.75
CA LEU A 39 60.47 1.43 18.28
C LEU A 39 61.16 1.81 16.97
N CYS A 40 60.42 1.89 15.87
CA CYS A 40 60.75 2.77 14.75
C CYS A 40 59.52 3.63 14.46
N MET A 41 59.69 4.94 14.63
CA MET A 41 58.75 5.97 14.22
C MET A 41 58.53 5.85 12.71
N ASP A 42 57.27 5.71 12.29
CA ASP A 42 56.88 5.80 10.89
C ASP A 42 55.60 6.63 10.77
N GLU A 43 55.69 7.91 11.12
CA GLU A 43 54.65 8.93 10.90
C GLU A 43 54.37 9.18 9.40
N GLY A 44 55.08 8.50 8.49
CA GLY A 44 54.82 8.51 7.04
C GLY A 44 53.94 7.36 6.53
N SER A 45 53.68 6.31 7.32
CA SER A 45 53.03 5.08 6.84
C SER A 45 51.49 5.13 6.83
N GLU A 46 50.83 5.95 7.64
CA GLU A 46 49.36 6.01 7.69
C GLU A 46 48.79 6.87 6.55
N ILE A 47 49.40 8.02 6.25
CA ILE A 47 49.01 8.92 5.15
C ILE A 47 49.16 8.22 3.78
N LEU A 48 50.11 7.28 3.64
CA LEU A 48 50.32 6.51 2.40
C LEU A 48 49.38 5.31 2.25
N LYS A 49 48.71 4.86 3.32
CA LYS A 49 47.74 3.74 3.26
C LYS A 49 46.33 4.21 2.89
N GLU A 50 45.89 5.38 3.34
CA GLU A 50 44.57 5.93 2.97
C GLU A 50 44.50 6.32 1.48
N ASN A 51 45.60 6.81 0.90
CA ASN A 51 45.65 7.22 -0.52
C ASN A 51 45.55 6.05 -1.54
N ARG A 52 45.72 4.78 -1.12
CA ARG A 52 45.58 3.63 -2.04
C ARG A 52 44.13 3.26 -2.36
N GLY A 53 43.16 3.67 -1.53
CA GLY A 53 41.74 3.36 -1.73
C GLY A 53 41.05 4.24 -2.77
N ALA A 54 41.49 5.48 -2.96
CA ALA A 54 40.86 6.46 -3.85
C ALA A 54 41.27 6.31 -5.33
N ALA A 55 42.51 5.87 -5.60
CA ALA A 55 43.08 5.82 -6.95
C ALA A 55 42.25 5.01 -7.97
N PRO A 56 41.69 3.82 -7.65
CA PRO A 56 40.83 3.09 -8.59
C PRO A 56 39.56 3.86 -8.97
N TYR A 57 38.97 4.60 -8.03
CA TYR A 57 37.74 5.38 -8.27
C TYR A 57 38.00 6.63 -9.10
N LEU A 58 39.16 7.27 -8.93
CA LEU A 58 39.57 8.41 -9.76
C LEU A 58 39.84 7.99 -11.21
N GLU A 59 40.44 6.83 -11.44
CA GLU A 59 40.61 6.29 -12.79
C GLU A 59 39.26 5.91 -13.42
N GLN A 60 38.37 5.27 -12.66
CA GLN A 60 37.00 4.98 -13.13
C GLN A 60 36.22 6.26 -13.45
N ARG A 61 36.37 7.32 -12.65
CA ARG A 61 35.78 8.64 -12.93
C ARG A 61 36.26 9.16 -14.28
N ARG A 62 37.57 9.11 -14.55
CA ARG A 62 38.16 9.56 -15.82
C ARG A 62 37.55 8.80 -17.01
N LEU A 63 37.46 7.46 -16.91
CA LEU A 63 36.86 6.61 -17.94
C LEU A 63 35.37 6.94 -18.20
N CYS A 64 34.61 7.23 -17.14
CA CYS A 64 33.22 7.68 -17.29
C CYS A 64 33.11 9.00 -18.05
N LEU A 65 33.97 9.97 -17.77
CA LEU A 65 33.96 11.27 -18.47
C LEU A 65 34.40 11.14 -19.93
N ASP A 66 35.41 10.32 -20.22
CA ASP A 66 35.83 10.04 -21.60
C ASP A 66 34.66 9.42 -22.40
N HIS A 67 34.01 8.41 -21.84
CA HIS A 67 32.86 7.75 -22.48
C HIS A 67 31.66 8.70 -22.63
N ALA A 68 31.40 9.57 -21.66
CA ALA A 68 30.39 10.62 -21.80
C ALA A 68 30.70 11.57 -22.98
N GLY A 69 31.97 11.88 -23.21
CA GLY A 69 32.43 12.63 -24.39
C GLY A 69 32.11 11.93 -25.71
N ASP A 70 32.40 10.62 -25.81
CA ASP A 70 32.08 9.82 -26.99
C ASP A 70 30.58 9.76 -27.27
N LEU A 71 29.76 9.66 -26.21
CA LEU A 71 28.30 9.65 -26.30
C LEU A 71 27.74 11.00 -26.75
N VAL A 72 28.26 12.12 -26.23
CA VAL A 72 27.92 13.48 -26.67
C VAL A 72 28.27 13.68 -28.15
N ALA A 73 29.48 13.29 -28.56
CA ALA A 73 29.91 13.42 -29.96
C ALA A 73 29.05 12.55 -30.90
N SER A 74 28.63 11.37 -30.45
CA SER A 74 27.74 10.50 -31.20
C SER A 74 26.32 11.06 -31.30
N ALA A 75 25.77 11.61 -30.22
CA ALA A 75 24.48 12.29 -30.24
C ALA A 75 24.48 13.50 -31.20
N GLN A 76 25.57 14.29 -31.23
CA GLN A 76 25.75 15.39 -32.18
C GLN A 76 25.72 14.92 -33.64
N ARG A 77 26.41 13.82 -33.95
CA ARG A 77 26.41 13.24 -35.31
C ARG A 77 25.01 12.78 -35.73
N VAL A 78 24.25 12.17 -34.82
CA VAL A 78 22.88 11.72 -35.11
C VAL A 78 21.94 12.90 -35.40
N LEU A 79 22.10 14.03 -34.71
CA LEU A 79 21.30 15.24 -34.98
C LEU A 79 21.76 16.04 -36.20
N GLY A 80 23.05 15.94 -36.57
CA GLY A 80 23.63 16.69 -37.69
C GLY A 80 23.38 16.09 -39.07
N ASN A 81 22.74 14.92 -39.17
CA ASN A 81 22.39 14.28 -40.44
C ASN A 81 21.06 14.83 -40.99
N ASP A 82 20.91 14.84 -42.33
CA ASP A 82 19.68 15.28 -43.02
C ASP A 82 18.42 14.48 -42.61
N ASN A 83 18.62 13.23 -42.16
CA ASN A 83 17.59 12.38 -41.54
C ASN A 83 17.89 12.23 -40.04
N ALA A 84 17.74 13.31 -39.28
CA ALA A 84 17.97 13.29 -37.84
C ALA A 84 17.01 12.32 -37.12
N TYR A 85 17.52 11.62 -36.10
CA TYR A 85 16.73 10.76 -35.22
C TYR A 85 16.76 11.31 -33.79
N PRO A 86 15.88 12.28 -33.43
CA PRO A 86 15.90 12.93 -32.14
C PRO A 86 15.81 11.97 -30.96
N ASN A 87 15.00 10.92 -31.05
CA ASN A 87 14.87 9.91 -30.00
C ASN A 87 16.19 9.14 -29.72
N ILE A 88 16.98 8.85 -30.76
CA ILE A 88 18.29 8.20 -30.62
C ILE A 88 19.32 9.16 -30.03
N ALA A 89 19.37 10.40 -30.52
CA ALA A 89 20.26 11.42 -29.97
C ALA A 89 19.94 11.73 -28.49
N TYR A 90 18.65 11.78 -28.15
CA TYR A 90 18.18 11.96 -26.78
C TYR A 90 18.63 10.82 -25.87
N HIS A 91 18.53 9.57 -26.34
CA HIS A 91 19.03 8.41 -25.60
C HIS A 91 20.54 8.49 -25.34
N LEU A 92 21.33 8.81 -26.37
CA LEU A 92 22.79 8.93 -26.25
C LEU A 92 23.18 10.07 -25.30
N ALA A 93 22.50 11.20 -25.37
CA ALA A 93 22.72 12.32 -24.45
C ALA A 93 22.33 11.97 -22.99
N ILE A 94 21.30 11.16 -22.78
CA ILE A 94 20.97 10.64 -21.44
C ILE A 94 22.04 9.67 -20.95
N LEU A 95 22.53 8.75 -21.79
CA LEU A 95 23.65 7.88 -21.41
C LEU A 95 24.88 8.71 -21.00
N ALA A 96 25.18 9.79 -21.73
CA ALA A 96 26.26 10.69 -21.34
C ALA A 96 26.01 11.30 -19.96
N MET A 97 24.78 11.77 -19.70
CA MET A 97 24.39 12.29 -18.38
C MET A 97 24.51 11.22 -17.28
N GLU A 98 24.15 9.96 -17.55
CA GLU A 98 24.30 8.88 -16.58
C GLU A 98 25.77 8.60 -16.25
N GLU A 99 26.67 8.61 -17.25
CA GLU A 99 28.10 8.48 -17.04
C GLU A 99 28.69 9.67 -16.27
N ILE A 100 28.23 10.90 -16.54
CA ILE A 100 28.59 12.11 -15.78
C ILE A 100 28.13 11.98 -14.32
N GLY A 101 26.90 11.53 -14.08
CA GLY A 101 26.38 11.29 -12.74
C GLY A 101 27.19 10.24 -11.99
N LYS A 102 27.50 9.13 -12.66
CA LYS A 102 28.38 8.07 -12.16
C LYS A 102 29.78 8.59 -11.83
N ALA A 103 30.36 9.44 -12.68
CA ALA A 103 31.64 10.09 -12.43
C ALA A 103 31.59 10.92 -11.13
N GLY A 104 30.54 11.71 -10.92
CA GLY A 104 30.35 12.48 -9.68
C GLY A 104 30.17 11.61 -8.42
N MET A 105 29.54 10.45 -8.55
CA MET A 105 29.40 9.49 -7.44
C MET A 105 30.72 8.80 -7.09
N LEU A 106 31.51 8.43 -8.11
CA LEU A 106 32.85 7.88 -7.94
C LEU A 106 33.81 8.90 -7.34
N ALA A 107 33.68 10.18 -7.73
CA ALA A 107 34.38 11.30 -7.11
C ALA A 107 34.05 11.38 -5.61
N SER A 108 32.76 11.30 -5.25
CA SER A 108 32.31 11.32 -3.86
C SER A 108 32.85 10.12 -3.07
N ARG A 109 32.89 8.93 -3.67
CA ARG A 109 33.50 7.73 -3.07
C ARG A 109 35.01 7.88 -2.86
N ALA A 110 35.71 8.48 -3.81
CA ALA A 110 37.14 8.76 -3.70
C ALA A 110 37.45 9.73 -2.54
N THR A 111 36.56 10.69 -2.28
CA THR A 111 36.69 11.66 -1.18
C THR A 111 36.29 11.08 0.18
N ILE A 112 35.20 10.30 0.26
CA ILE A 112 34.65 9.79 1.55
C ILE A 112 35.34 8.49 2.01
N GLY A 113 36.10 7.83 1.13
CA GLY A 113 36.81 6.60 1.45
C GLY A 113 35.86 5.45 1.81
N ALA A 114 36.32 4.44 2.56
CA ALA A 114 35.62 3.19 2.85
C ALA A 114 34.31 3.32 3.69
N ALA A 115 33.99 4.51 4.19
CA ALA A 115 32.85 4.77 5.07
C ALA A 115 31.48 4.78 4.35
N LEU A 116 31.45 5.10 3.05
CA LEU A 116 30.29 4.76 2.21
C LEU A 116 30.19 3.22 2.11
N ASP A 117 29.06 2.61 2.42
CA ASP A 117 28.92 1.16 2.19
C ASP A 117 29.19 0.89 0.69
N GLY A 118 30.05 -0.08 0.35
CA GLY A 118 30.26 -0.48 -1.05
C GLY A 118 28.93 -0.83 -1.74
N LYS A 119 27.98 -1.36 -0.96
CA LYS A 119 26.62 -1.66 -1.42
C LYS A 119 25.79 -0.42 -1.73
N TRP A 120 26.10 0.75 -1.15
CA TRP A 120 25.42 2.01 -1.49
C TRP A 120 25.75 2.40 -2.93
N LEU A 121 27.05 2.41 -3.25
CA LEU A 121 27.51 2.77 -4.58
C LEU A 121 26.98 1.76 -5.60
N GLU A 122 27.12 0.46 -5.34
CA GLU A 122 26.61 -0.60 -6.22
C GLU A 122 25.11 -0.43 -6.54
N ARG A 123 24.24 -0.25 -5.53
CA ARG A 123 22.80 -0.05 -5.74
C ARG A 123 22.48 1.17 -6.60
N ARG A 124 23.25 2.25 -6.45
CA ARG A 124 22.98 3.52 -7.15
C ARG A 124 23.59 3.58 -8.54
N LEU A 125 24.65 2.82 -8.80
CA LEU A 125 25.22 2.67 -10.14
C LEU A 125 24.24 1.99 -11.11
N ASP A 126 23.34 1.15 -10.58
CA ASP A 126 22.27 0.49 -11.32
C ASP A 126 20.98 1.34 -11.46
N ASP A 127 20.86 2.42 -10.68
CA ASP A 127 19.68 3.30 -10.69
C ASP A 127 19.85 4.44 -11.72
N HIS A 128 19.26 4.25 -12.92
CA HIS A 128 19.33 5.21 -14.02
C HIS A 128 18.78 6.60 -13.64
N VAL A 129 17.67 6.65 -12.90
CA VAL A 129 17.03 7.91 -12.49
C VAL A 129 17.94 8.63 -11.50
N PHE A 130 18.54 7.90 -10.55
CA PHE A 130 19.45 8.50 -9.59
C PHE A 130 20.73 9.03 -10.25
N LYS A 131 21.32 8.32 -11.21
CA LYS A 131 22.49 8.83 -11.96
C LYS A 131 22.17 10.13 -12.69
N LEU A 132 21.01 10.22 -13.35
CA LEU A 132 20.54 11.43 -14.02
C LEU A 132 20.34 12.59 -13.04
N MET A 133 19.68 12.31 -11.91
CA MET A 133 19.47 13.29 -10.85
C MET A 133 20.82 13.78 -10.30
N TRP A 134 21.77 12.86 -10.08
CA TRP A 134 23.10 13.18 -9.58
C TRP A 134 23.90 14.06 -10.54
N ALA A 135 23.83 13.78 -11.84
CA ALA A 135 24.45 14.59 -12.87
C ALA A 135 23.91 16.03 -12.91
N MET A 136 22.64 16.23 -12.55
CA MET A 136 22.01 17.54 -12.49
C MET A 136 22.26 18.29 -11.19
N TRP A 137 22.30 17.56 -10.09
CA TRP A 137 22.33 18.17 -8.77
C TRP A 137 23.73 18.30 -8.19
N SER A 138 24.62 17.32 -8.40
CA SER A 138 26.00 17.39 -7.89
C SER A 138 26.76 18.63 -8.39
N PRO A 139 26.50 19.18 -9.60
CA PRO A 139 27.09 20.45 -9.98
C PRO A 139 26.71 21.61 -9.06
N SER A 140 25.47 21.68 -8.58
CA SER A 140 25.04 22.75 -7.66
C SER A 140 25.74 22.72 -6.29
N MET A 141 26.39 21.62 -5.93
CA MET A 141 27.13 21.51 -4.66
C MET A 141 28.48 22.23 -4.67
N SER A 142 29.08 22.49 -5.83
CA SER A 142 30.43 23.08 -5.91
C SER A 142 30.51 24.49 -5.34
N ASP A 143 29.39 25.21 -5.36
CA ASP A 143 29.32 26.60 -4.91
C ASP A 143 29.15 26.69 -3.37
N GLY A 144 29.26 25.55 -2.67
CA GLY A 144 29.13 25.44 -1.22
C GLY A 144 27.71 25.62 -0.69
N LYS A 145 26.71 25.83 -1.56
CA LYS A 145 25.30 26.02 -1.24
C LYS A 145 24.47 24.90 -1.85
N ILE A 146 24.08 23.91 -1.05
CA ILE A 146 23.11 22.92 -1.46
C ILE A 146 21.73 23.50 -1.18
N ASP A 147 20.95 23.75 -2.24
CA ASP A 147 19.53 24.10 -2.09
C ASP A 147 18.67 22.83 -2.24
N PRO A 148 17.90 22.43 -1.21
CA PRO A 148 16.95 21.33 -1.30
C PRO A 148 15.93 21.45 -2.43
N LYS A 149 15.57 22.67 -2.85
CA LYS A 149 14.67 22.89 -3.99
C LYS A 149 15.33 22.45 -5.30
N ASN A 150 16.65 22.64 -5.41
CA ASN A 150 17.41 22.17 -6.57
C ASN A 150 17.47 20.64 -6.62
N PHE A 151 17.51 19.96 -5.47
CA PHE A 151 17.44 18.50 -5.41
C PHE A 151 16.08 17.98 -5.91
N ASP A 152 14.97 18.54 -5.43
CA ASP A 152 13.64 18.09 -5.87
C ASP A 152 13.39 18.42 -7.35
N ALA A 153 13.86 19.58 -7.83
CA ALA A 153 13.84 19.93 -9.24
C ALA A 153 14.66 18.93 -10.09
N ALA A 154 15.88 18.58 -9.65
CA ALA A 154 16.72 17.58 -10.32
C ALA A 154 16.07 16.19 -10.32
N ARG A 155 15.36 15.82 -9.25
CA ARG A 155 14.61 14.57 -9.17
C ARG A 155 13.46 14.53 -10.16
N GLN A 156 12.60 15.55 -10.16
CA GLN A 156 11.48 15.65 -11.10
C GLN A 156 11.96 15.67 -12.57
N PHE A 157 13.07 16.36 -12.81
CA PHE A 157 13.75 16.35 -14.11
C PHE A 157 14.22 14.94 -14.50
N ALA A 158 14.89 14.22 -13.60
CA ALA A 158 15.39 12.88 -13.88
C ALA A 158 14.27 11.88 -14.14
N GLU A 159 13.20 11.91 -13.35
CA GLU A 159 12.01 11.06 -13.51
C GLU A 159 11.33 11.30 -14.86
N SER A 160 11.06 12.56 -15.20
CA SER A 160 10.41 12.91 -16.47
C SER A 160 11.30 12.63 -17.69
N THR A 161 12.61 12.87 -17.59
CA THR A 161 13.60 12.60 -18.63
C THR A 161 13.75 11.10 -18.88
N HIS A 162 13.81 10.29 -17.82
CA HIS A 162 13.90 8.84 -17.93
C HIS A 162 12.60 8.24 -18.50
N ALA A 163 11.44 8.68 -18.02
CA ALA A 163 10.15 8.24 -18.58
C ALA A 163 10.07 8.52 -20.09
N ARG A 164 10.51 9.70 -20.53
CA ARG A 164 10.58 10.04 -21.96
C ARG A 164 11.60 9.19 -22.72
N ARG A 165 12.74 8.84 -22.12
CA ARG A 165 13.72 7.90 -22.72
C ARG A 165 13.08 6.55 -23.00
N ILE A 166 12.34 6.00 -22.05
CA ILE A 166 11.67 4.70 -22.21
C ILE A 166 10.65 4.78 -23.36
N ALA A 167 9.79 5.80 -23.35
CA ALA A 167 8.83 6.03 -24.43
C ALA A 167 9.49 6.26 -25.80
N GLY A 168 10.67 6.88 -25.83
CA GLY A 168 11.43 7.16 -27.05
C GLY A 168 12.24 5.98 -27.61
N LEU A 169 12.44 4.93 -26.82
CA LEU A 169 13.31 3.81 -27.14
C LEU A 169 12.55 2.51 -27.40
N TYR A 170 11.56 2.22 -26.56
CA TYR A 170 10.84 0.95 -26.60
C TYR A 170 9.46 1.16 -27.21
N VAL A 171 9.08 0.22 -28.08
CA VAL A 171 7.67 0.07 -28.47
C VAL A 171 6.96 -0.60 -27.29
N ASP A 172 6.00 0.10 -26.70
CA ASP A 172 5.17 -0.47 -25.65
C ASP A 172 4.18 -1.46 -26.28
N HIS A 173 4.42 -2.75 -26.05
CA HIS A 173 3.59 -3.85 -26.53
C HIS A 173 2.22 -3.95 -25.83
N THR A 174 2.02 -3.17 -24.75
CA THR A 174 0.78 -3.13 -23.98
C THR A 174 -0.06 -1.88 -24.25
N ALA A 175 0.47 -0.91 -25.00
CA ALA A 175 -0.22 0.34 -25.25
C ALA A 175 -1.14 0.25 -26.47
N ASP A 176 -2.34 0.85 -26.37
CA ASP A 176 -3.32 0.89 -27.46
C ASP A 176 -2.70 1.41 -28.76
N ASN A 177 -3.26 1.00 -29.92
CA ASN A 177 -2.86 1.43 -31.28
C ASN A 177 -2.94 2.95 -31.55
N THR A 178 -3.30 3.75 -30.53
CA THR A 178 -3.27 5.22 -30.54
C THR A 178 -1.98 5.81 -29.96
N SER A 179 -1.08 4.96 -29.46
CA SER A 179 0.18 5.37 -28.86
C SER A 179 1.17 5.83 -29.92
N ALA A 180 1.74 7.02 -29.71
CA ALA A 180 2.72 7.57 -30.64
C ALA A 180 3.93 6.62 -30.76
N PRO A 181 4.45 6.38 -31.98
CA PRO A 181 5.64 5.56 -32.15
C PRO A 181 6.83 6.18 -31.39
N PRO A 182 7.83 5.40 -30.98
CA PRO A 182 8.92 5.91 -30.14
C PRO A 182 9.65 7.12 -30.71
N ARG A 183 9.76 7.22 -32.03
CA ARG A 183 10.35 8.37 -32.74
C ARG A 183 9.58 9.69 -32.51
N GLU A 184 8.30 9.63 -32.19
CA GLU A 184 7.41 10.78 -31.98
C GLU A 184 7.32 11.18 -30.49
N ALA A 185 7.71 10.31 -29.56
CA ALA A 185 7.77 10.62 -28.13
C ALA A 185 8.87 11.64 -27.77
N VAL A 186 9.85 11.83 -28.67
CA VAL A 186 10.98 12.75 -28.47
C VAL A 186 11.06 13.74 -29.64
N LEU A 187 10.75 14.99 -29.34
CA LEU A 187 10.91 16.11 -30.29
C LEU A 187 12.38 16.53 -30.43
N LEU A 188 12.71 17.19 -31.54
CA LEU A 188 14.05 17.74 -31.78
C LEU A 188 14.51 18.69 -30.66
N ASP A 189 13.61 19.50 -30.11
CA ASP A 189 13.92 20.41 -29.01
C ASP A 189 14.27 19.66 -27.72
N HIS A 190 13.61 18.53 -27.45
CA HIS A 190 13.95 17.68 -26.31
C HIS A 190 15.38 17.11 -26.45
N ALA A 191 15.70 16.57 -27.63
CA ALA A 191 17.02 16.04 -27.96
C ALA A 191 18.12 17.10 -27.88
N THR A 192 17.85 18.29 -28.41
CA THR A 192 18.79 19.42 -28.41
C THR A 192 19.03 19.94 -27.00
N SER A 193 17.96 20.07 -26.20
CA SER A 193 18.05 20.55 -24.82
C SER A 193 18.88 19.62 -23.94
N ILE A 194 18.61 18.30 -23.98
CA ILE A 194 19.37 17.34 -23.16
C ILE A 194 20.82 17.22 -23.63
N LEU A 195 21.09 17.33 -24.94
CA LEU A 195 22.44 17.28 -25.49
C LEU A 195 23.25 18.50 -25.06
N ASN A 196 22.67 19.69 -25.10
CA ASN A 196 23.34 20.90 -24.64
C ASN A 196 23.60 20.86 -23.13
N LEU A 197 22.67 20.29 -22.37
CA LEU A 197 22.85 20.07 -20.94
C LEU A 197 23.98 19.08 -20.63
N ALA A 198 24.05 17.97 -21.37
CA ALA A 198 25.12 16.99 -21.25
C ALA A 198 26.50 17.61 -21.57
N LYS A 199 26.59 18.44 -22.62
CA LYS A 199 27.81 19.19 -22.95
C LYS A 199 28.23 20.13 -21.83
N ALA A 200 27.29 20.91 -21.31
CA ALA A 200 27.57 21.87 -20.25
C ALA A 200 28.06 21.17 -18.98
N ASN A 201 27.38 20.10 -18.55
CA ASN A 201 27.78 19.32 -17.37
C ASN A 201 29.11 18.59 -17.57
N LEU A 202 29.37 18.05 -18.77
CA LEU A 202 30.66 17.43 -19.07
C LEU A 202 31.80 18.46 -18.99
N ALA A 203 31.61 19.64 -19.58
CA ALA A 203 32.60 20.71 -19.51
C ALA A 203 32.89 21.14 -18.07
N LEU A 204 31.84 21.30 -17.25
CA LEU A 204 31.98 21.60 -15.82
C LEU A 204 32.78 20.53 -15.06
N GLU A 205 32.48 19.24 -15.28
CA GLU A 205 33.18 18.15 -14.60
C GLU A 205 34.64 17.98 -15.05
N LEU A 206 34.94 18.32 -16.30
CA LEU A 206 36.32 18.35 -16.82
C LEU A 206 37.11 19.54 -16.24
N GLU A 207 36.49 20.71 -16.15
CA GLU A 207 37.11 21.92 -15.59
C GLU A 207 37.40 21.77 -14.09
N ARG A 208 36.52 21.10 -13.34
CA ARG A 208 36.70 20.82 -11.90
C ARG A 208 37.90 19.93 -11.57
N GLY A 209 38.31 19.07 -12.49
CA GLY A 209 39.38 18.11 -12.26
C GLY A 209 39.03 17.01 -11.23
N ALA A 210 40.04 16.27 -10.78
CA ALA A 210 39.86 15.24 -9.77
C ALA A 210 39.70 15.87 -8.38
N PRO A 211 38.73 15.41 -7.56
CA PRO A 211 38.60 15.90 -6.19
C PRO A 211 39.86 15.55 -5.40
N VAL A 212 40.29 16.46 -4.53
CA VAL A 212 41.27 16.14 -3.49
C VAL A 212 40.55 15.28 -2.43
N PRO A 213 41.07 14.10 -2.06
CA PRO A 213 40.52 13.35 -0.94
C PRO A 213 40.56 14.24 0.31
N ASP A 214 39.39 14.60 0.82
CA ASP A 214 39.23 15.39 2.03
C ASP A 214 39.14 14.43 3.23
N GLU A 215 39.46 14.93 4.42
CA GLU A 215 39.27 14.16 5.64
C GLU A 215 37.78 13.75 5.80
N ARG A 216 37.58 12.60 6.42
CA ARG A 216 36.26 11.96 6.60
C ARG A 216 35.18 12.96 7.04
N ASN A 217 34.10 13.07 6.26
CA ASN A 217 33.00 13.99 6.51
C ASN A 217 31.73 13.24 6.96
N GLU A 218 31.57 13.06 8.27
CA GLU A 218 30.43 12.36 8.89
C GLU A 218 29.06 12.98 8.56
N GLU A 219 29.01 14.29 8.31
CA GLU A 219 27.78 15.01 7.95
C GLU A 219 27.31 14.60 6.55
N LEU A 220 28.26 14.52 5.62
CA LEU A 220 28.00 14.06 4.26
C LEU A 220 27.64 12.57 4.23
N GLU A 221 28.31 11.74 5.02
CA GLU A 221 27.97 10.32 5.19
C GLU A 221 26.51 10.15 5.63
N TRP A 222 26.12 10.81 6.73
CA TRP A 222 24.74 10.73 7.25
C TRP A 222 23.70 11.24 6.25
N TYR A 223 24.01 12.33 5.56
CA TYR A 223 23.10 12.91 4.57
C TYR A 223 22.84 11.96 3.41
N LEU A 224 23.88 11.33 2.85
CA LEU A 224 23.74 10.38 1.74
C LEU A 224 23.03 9.08 2.15
N ASP A 225 23.24 8.62 3.39
CA ASP A 225 22.49 7.48 3.94
C ASP A 225 21.00 7.83 4.10
N THR A 226 20.70 9.01 4.63
CA THR A 226 19.32 9.49 4.82
C THR A 226 18.57 9.65 3.49
N LEU A 227 19.24 10.12 2.43
CA LEU A 227 18.68 10.18 1.08
C LEU A 227 18.37 8.80 0.48
N SER A 228 18.93 7.74 1.07
CA SER A 228 18.76 6.37 0.62
C SER A 228 17.63 5.61 1.31
N ASP A 229 17.10 6.15 2.40
CA ASP A 229 15.86 5.70 3.03
C ASP A 229 14.68 6.51 2.48
N ASP A 230 13.66 5.87 1.89
CA ASP A 230 12.48 6.57 1.36
C ASP A 230 11.78 7.42 2.42
N PHE A 231 11.80 6.96 3.67
CA PHE A 231 11.22 7.68 4.79
C PHE A 231 12.11 8.86 5.20
N GLY A 232 13.41 8.61 5.38
CA GLY A 232 14.42 9.64 5.62
C GLY A 232 14.38 10.75 4.58
N LYS A 233 14.39 10.41 3.30
CA LYS A 233 14.23 11.32 2.17
C LYS A 233 12.96 12.15 2.27
N LYS A 234 11.78 11.52 2.44
CA LYS A 234 10.50 12.24 2.56
C LYS A 234 10.47 13.20 3.74
N ARG A 235 11.07 12.82 4.86
CA ARG A 235 11.12 13.66 6.07
C ARG A 235 12.10 14.81 5.91
N LEU A 236 13.30 14.55 5.39
CA LEU A 236 14.35 15.56 5.17
C LEU A 236 13.90 16.66 4.20
N PHE A 237 13.07 16.32 3.22
CA PHE A 237 12.49 17.28 2.27
C PHE A 237 11.05 17.70 2.62
N SER A 238 10.60 17.45 3.86
CA SER A 238 9.31 17.94 4.32
C SER A 238 9.33 19.46 4.54
N PRO A 239 8.19 20.16 4.44
CA PRO A 239 8.14 21.61 4.59
C PRO A 239 8.87 22.17 5.84
N PRO A 240 8.77 21.55 7.04
CA PRO A 240 9.49 22.03 8.22
C PRO A 240 11.03 22.00 8.06
N PHE A 241 11.57 20.94 7.46
CA PHE A 241 13.02 20.81 7.26
C PHE A 241 13.53 21.77 6.19
N ILE A 242 12.73 22.02 5.14
CA ILE A 242 13.07 23.01 4.11
C ILE A 242 13.03 24.43 4.68
N GLN A 243 12.00 24.77 5.46
CA GLN A 243 11.93 26.08 6.12
C GLN A 243 13.14 26.31 7.03
N LYS A 244 13.60 25.27 7.75
CA LYS A 244 14.81 25.37 8.55
C LYS A 244 16.06 25.63 7.73
N HIS A 245 16.18 25.02 6.54
CA HIS A 245 17.28 25.32 5.63
C HIS A 245 17.32 26.79 5.22
N GLU A 246 16.16 27.40 4.97
CA GLU A 246 16.04 28.84 4.66
C GLU A 246 16.49 29.71 5.84
N GLU A 247 16.20 29.33 7.09
CA GLU A 247 16.68 30.01 8.29
C GLU A 247 18.21 30.01 8.41
N PHE A 248 18.88 28.95 7.93
CA PHE A 248 20.33 28.87 7.85
C PHE A 248 20.94 29.66 6.67
N LYS A 249 20.12 30.40 5.91
CA LYS A 249 20.56 31.28 4.80
C LYS A 249 21.43 30.57 3.76
N GLY A 250 21.18 29.27 3.54
CA GLY A 250 21.93 28.44 2.59
C GLY A 250 23.21 27.83 3.15
N ASP A 251 23.48 27.91 4.47
CA ASP A 251 24.49 27.08 5.12
C ASP A 251 23.98 25.64 5.25
N THR A 252 24.25 24.84 4.22
CA THR A 252 23.82 23.46 4.18
C THR A 252 24.48 22.60 5.25
N ARG A 253 25.76 22.84 5.60
CA ARG A 253 26.43 22.01 6.62
C ARG A 253 25.79 22.22 7.98
N ALA A 254 25.49 23.46 8.35
CA ALA A 254 24.72 23.76 9.56
C ALA A 254 23.32 23.12 9.53
N TRP A 255 22.64 23.17 8.37
CA TRP A 255 21.35 22.51 8.20
C TRP A 255 21.42 20.98 8.32
N ILE A 256 22.42 20.32 7.73
CA ILE A 256 22.62 18.87 7.81
C ILE A 256 22.89 18.45 9.25
N ARG A 257 23.75 19.18 9.99
CA ARG A 257 23.97 18.92 11.42
C ARG A 257 22.69 19.03 12.22
N TRP A 258 21.95 20.13 12.04
CA TRP A 258 20.67 20.32 12.69
C TRP A 258 19.68 19.21 12.33
N ALA A 259 19.59 18.85 11.05
CA ALA A 259 18.67 17.81 10.57
C ALA A 259 19.01 16.45 11.19
N ARG A 260 20.30 16.12 11.31
CA ARG A 260 20.76 14.90 12.00
C ARG A 260 20.30 14.87 13.45
N ASP A 261 20.50 15.98 14.17
CA ASP A 261 20.11 16.09 15.57
C ASP A 261 18.59 16.04 15.74
N GLU A 262 17.84 16.69 14.85
CA GLU A 262 16.37 16.67 14.85
C GLU A 262 15.82 15.27 14.53
N PHE A 263 16.44 14.55 13.59
CA PHE A 263 16.10 13.14 13.33
C PHE A 263 16.33 12.27 14.56
N ALA A 264 17.48 12.43 15.23
CA ALA A 264 17.79 11.69 16.44
C ALA A 264 16.78 12.00 17.57
N LYS A 265 16.41 13.27 17.73
CA LYS A 265 15.40 13.72 18.68
C LYS A 265 14.02 13.12 18.38
N ILE A 266 13.56 13.18 17.13
CA ILE A 266 12.28 12.59 16.73
C ILE A 266 12.30 11.08 16.97
N VAL A 267 13.38 10.38 16.63
CA VAL A 267 13.50 8.94 16.90
C VAL A 267 13.44 8.65 18.40
N ALA A 268 14.08 9.46 19.23
CA ALA A 268 14.02 9.33 20.69
C ALA A 268 12.61 9.58 21.24
N GLU A 269 11.91 10.61 20.73
CA GLU A 269 10.51 10.91 21.09
C GLU A 269 9.56 9.80 20.65
N GLU A 270 9.69 9.30 19.42
CA GLU A 270 8.92 8.17 18.88
C GLU A 270 9.15 6.91 19.72
N GLN A 271 10.40 6.62 20.10
CA GLN A 271 10.74 5.49 20.96
C GLN A 271 10.20 5.66 22.38
N ALA A 272 10.35 6.84 22.99
CA ALA A 272 9.84 7.11 24.32
C ALA A 272 8.31 6.97 24.35
N HIS A 273 7.62 7.52 23.36
CA HIS A 273 6.17 7.38 23.21
C HIS A 273 5.76 5.93 22.99
N LEU A 274 6.48 5.18 22.15
CA LEU A 274 6.22 3.75 21.95
C LEU A 274 6.42 2.94 23.24
N GLN A 275 7.50 3.19 23.98
CA GLN A 275 7.75 2.52 25.27
C GLN A 275 6.70 2.87 26.31
N GLN A 276 6.25 4.12 26.35
CA GLN A 276 5.13 4.54 27.19
C GLN A 276 3.84 3.79 26.83
N GLU A 277 3.55 3.61 25.54
CA GLU A 277 2.37 2.85 25.10
C GLU A 277 2.49 1.34 25.34
N LEU A 278 3.69 0.76 25.22
CA LEU A 278 3.95 -0.66 25.49
C LEU A 278 3.92 -0.98 26.98
N SER A 279 4.31 -0.04 27.84
CA SER A 279 4.26 -0.18 29.30
C SER A 279 2.89 0.16 29.89
N ARG A 280 1.98 0.70 29.08
CA ARG A 280 0.63 1.07 29.50
C ARG A 280 -0.19 -0.17 29.81
N GLN A 281 -0.75 -0.23 31.02
CA GLN A 281 -1.73 -1.23 31.37
C GLN A 281 -3.10 -0.85 30.79
N ALA A 282 -3.90 -1.85 30.42
CA ALA A 282 -5.28 -1.62 30.03
C ALA A 282 -6.02 -0.96 31.21
N GLY A 283 -6.79 0.10 30.95
CA GLY A 283 -7.65 0.67 31.98
C GLY A 283 -8.70 -0.35 32.42
N GLU A 284 -9.01 -0.41 33.73
CA GLU A 284 -9.94 -1.39 34.31
C GLU A 284 -11.41 -1.17 33.92
N SER A 285 -11.76 -0.05 33.30
CA SER A 285 -13.14 0.30 32.93
C SER A 285 -13.45 0.13 31.44
N GLY A 286 -14.56 -0.56 31.14
CA GLY A 286 -15.06 -0.79 29.78
C GLY A 286 -15.48 0.48 29.01
N GLU A 287 -15.63 1.62 29.70
CA GLU A 287 -15.81 2.95 29.11
C GLU A 287 -14.49 3.73 29.20
N GLY A 288 -13.62 3.48 28.24
CA GLY A 288 -12.37 4.23 28.07
C GLY A 288 -12.54 5.40 27.10
N ASN A 289 -11.72 6.45 27.25
CA ASN A 289 -11.77 7.61 26.36
C ASN A 289 -11.35 7.21 24.92
N PRO A 290 -11.94 7.82 23.88
CA PRO A 290 -11.46 7.68 22.50
C PRO A 290 -9.96 7.91 22.37
N LYS A 291 -9.21 6.90 21.89
CA LYS A 291 -7.75 7.00 21.72
C LYS A 291 -7.30 6.72 20.30
N TRP A 292 -7.79 5.63 19.71
CA TRP A 292 -7.38 5.18 18.40
C TRP A 292 -8.51 5.39 17.38
N VAL A 293 -8.13 5.79 16.17
CA VAL A 293 -9.02 5.79 15.02
C VAL A 293 -8.48 4.81 14.00
N MET A 294 -9.23 3.76 13.71
CA MET A 294 -8.89 2.78 12.67
C MET A 294 -9.77 3.00 11.45
N LYS A 295 -9.13 3.13 10.27
CA LYS A 295 -9.81 3.37 9.00
C LYS A 295 -9.65 2.14 8.12
N ILE A 296 -10.76 1.53 7.74
CA ILE A 296 -10.81 0.28 7.00
C ILE A 296 -11.56 0.53 5.69
N ARG A 297 -10.95 0.16 4.57
CA ARG A 297 -11.60 0.24 3.27
C ARG A 297 -12.50 -0.99 3.09
N LEU A 298 -13.73 -0.75 2.65
CA LEU A 298 -14.69 -1.79 2.28
C LEU A 298 -15.14 -1.61 0.84
N HIS A 299 -15.38 -2.73 0.18
CA HIS A 299 -15.85 -2.84 -1.20
C HIS A 299 -17.26 -3.43 -1.20
N THR A 300 -18.14 -2.90 -2.06
CA THR A 300 -19.49 -3.43 -2.25
C THR A 300 -19.85 -3.58 -3.74
N PRO A 301 -20.13 -4.81 -4.21
CA PRO A 301 -20.75 -5.01 -5.51
C PRO A 301 -22.26 -4.73 -5.46
N SER A 302 -22.88 -4.83 -4.29
CA SER A 302 -24.35 -4.80 -4.13
C SER A 302 -24.97 -3.41 -4.18
N HIS A 303 -24.27 -2.38 -3.66
CA HIS A 303 -24.87 -1.09 -3.39
C HIS A 303 -24.13 0.07 -4.08
N SER A 304 -24.89 1.08 -4.50
CA SER A 304 -24.38 2.39 -4.91
C SER A 304 -24.46 3.34 -3.72
N LEU A 305 -23.31 3.89 -3.32
CA LEU A 305 -23.14 4.69 -2.11
C LEU A 305 -23.40 6.18 -2.37
N ARG A 306 -24.11 6.82 -1.45
CA ARG A 306 -24.43 8.26 -1.49
C ARG A 306 -24.22 8.90 -0.12
N GLN A 307 -23.72 10.13 -0.11
CA GLN A 307 -23.40 10.85 1.13
C GLN A 307 -24.61 11.00 2.07
N LYS A 308 -25.82 11.20 1.52
CA LYS A 308 -27.05 11.33 2.31
C LYS A 308 -27.29 10.11 3.22
N ALA A 309 -27.21 8.90 2.67
CA ALA A 309 -27.41 7.66 3.43
C ALA A 309 -26.30 7.48 4.49
N LEU A 310 -25.04 7.78 4.14
CA LEU A 310 -23.95 7.70 5.12
C LEU A 310 -24.13 8.69 6.27
N ASN A 311 -24.65 9.89 6.00
CA ASN A 311 -24.96 10.88 7.03
C ASN A 311 -26.04 10.39 7.99
N PHE A 312 -27.03 9.63 7.50
CA PHE A 312 -28.07 9.02 8.34
C PHE A 312 -27.49 8.06 9.38
N TRP A 313 -26.53 7.22 8.98
CA TRP A 313 -25.76 6.36 9.89
C TRP A 313 -24.87 7.18 10.84
N ASN A 314 -24.09 8.11 10.28
CA ASN A 314 -23.09 8.87 11.03
C ASN A 314 -23.68 9.77 12.11
N SER A 315 -24.92 10.22 12.00
CA SER A 315 -25.58 11.01 13.04
C SER A 315 -26.08 10.18 14.22
N ARG A 316 -26.10 8.84 14.10
CA ARG A 316 -26.63 7.91 15.11
C ARG A 316 -25.57 7.01 15.74
N MET A 317 -24.48 6.79 15.03
CA MET A 317 -23.39 5.91 15.47
C MET A 317 -22.15 6.74 15.80
N GLU A 318 -21.78 6.85 17.07
CA GLU A 318 -20.57 7.59 17.47
C GLU A 318 -19.30 6.77 17.25
N ALA A 319 -19.30 5.51 17.72
CA ALA A 319 -18.14 4.62 17.68
C ALA A 319 -17.70 4.22 16.26
N VAL A 320 -18.55 4.39 15.25
CA VAL A 320 -18.26 3.99 13.88
C VAL A 320 -18.92 4.90 12.85
N LYS A 321 -18.11 5.45 11.94
CA LYS A 321 -18.55 6.33 10.85
C LYS A 321 -18.29 5.68 9.49
N LEU A 322 -19.12 6.01 8.52
CA LEU A 322 -18.99 5.61 7.12
C LEU A 322 -18.67 6.84 6.27
N LYS A 323 -17.62 6.77 5.44
CA LYS A 323 -17.20 7.87 4.54
C LYS A 323 -17.04 7.37 3.11
N LEU A 324 -17.30 8.25 2.13
CA LEU A 324 -17.02 7.96 0.72
C LEU A 324 -15.51 8.04 0.45
N ILE A 325 -15.05 7.26 -0.53
CA ILE A 325 -13.66 7.30 -1.02
C ILE A 325 -13.64 7.99 -2.38
N GLY A 326 -13.30 9.28 -2.39
CA GLY A 326 -13.29 10.10 -3.60
C GLY A 326 -14.62 10.04 -4.36
N ASN A 327 -14.55 9.79 -5.66
CA ASN A 327 -15.73 9.67 -6.53
C ASN A 327 -16.23 8.21 -6.70
N LYS A 328 -15.64 7.25 -5.98
CA LYS A 328 -15.99 5.83 -6.12
C LYS A 328 -17.30 5.53 -5.37
N LYS A 329 -18.30 5.02 -6.09
CA LYS A 329 -19.64 4.73 -5.55
C LYS A 329 -19.80 3.31 -4.99
N ASN A 330 -18.75 2.50 -5.05
CA ASN A 330 -18.72 1.09 -4.65
C ASN A 330 -17.65 0.79 -3.58
N GLU A 331 -17.00 1.83 -3.05
CA GLU A 331 -16.00 1.74 -1.98
C GLU A 331 -16.38 2.72 -0.87
N LEU A 332 -16.26 2.29 0.39
CA LEU A 332 -16.44 3.15 1.55
C LEU A 332 -15.31 2.95 2.56
N LEU A 333 -15.13 3.95 3.40
CA LEU A 333 -14.22 3.91 4.53
C LEU A 333 -15.03 3.75 5.82
N LEU A 334 -14.84 2.62 6.49
CA LEU A 334 -15.32 2.36 7.84
C LEU A 334 -14.30 2.94 8.82
N GLU A 335 -14.67 4.00 9.53
CA GLU A 335 -13.82 4.67 10.53
C GLU A 335 -14.34 4.31 11.92
N MET A 336 -13.55 3.54 12.68
CA MET A 336 -13.91 3.08 14.02
C MET A 336 -13.07 3.80 15.06
N THR A 337 -13.73 4.21 16.13
CA THR A 337 -13.07 4.73 17.34
C THR A 337 -12.87 3.60 18.33
N ILE A 338 -11.65 3.45 18.82
CA ILE A 338 -11.26 2.47 19.83
C ILE A 338 -10.76 3.22 21.06
N SER A 339 -11.25 2.79 22.23
CA SER A 339 -10.93 3.41 23.50
C SER A 339 -9.48 3.14 23.93
N ASP A 340 -8.99 3.96 24.84
CA ASP A 340 -7.74 3.74 25.57
C ASP A 340 -7.72 2.41 26.34
N GLY A 341 -8.85 1.80 26.68
CA GLY A 341 -8.89 0.44 27.26
C GLY A 341 -8.18 -0.64 26.42
N VAL A 342 -7.97 -0.40 25.12
CA VAL A 342 -7.23 -1.32 24.23
C VAL A 342 -5.75 -0.92 24.16
N THR A 343 -4.88 -1.80 24.63
CA THR A 343 -3.41 -1.68 24.54
C THR A 343 -2.92 -1.86 23.11
N LEU A 344 -1.71 -1.37 22.81
CA LEU A 344 -1.17 -1.37 21.44
C LEU A 344 -1.01 -2.78 20.87
N ASP A 345 -0.61 -3.75 21.69
CA ASP A 345 -0.47 -5.18 21.33
C ASP A 345 -1.81 -5.82 20.96
N ARG A 346 -2.92 -5.37 21.57
CA ARG A 346 -4.28 -5.88 21.30
C ARG A 346 -5.02 -5.10 20.23
N LEU A 347 -4.49 -3.96 19.79
CA LEU A 347 -5.17 -3.03 18.89
C LEU A 347 -5.55 -3.69 17.57
N PHE A 348 -4.67 -4.55 17.03
CA PHE A 348 -4.93 -5.27 15.79
C PHE A 348 -6.15 -6.18 15.90
N ASP A 349 -6.17 -7.08 16.90
CA ASP A 349 -7.24 -8.05 17.09
C ASP A 349 -8.56 -7.38 17.49
N ALA A 350 -8.50 -6.36 18.36
CA ALA A 350 -9.66 -5.56 18.73
C ALA A 350 -10.26 -4.84 17.52
N GLY A 351 -9.41 -4.24 16.68
CA GLY A 351 -9.81 -3.61 15.43
C GLY A 351 -10.45 -4.60 14.46
N LEU A 352 -9.82 -5.76 14.25
CA LEU A 352 -10.31 -6.80 13.35
C LEU A 352 -11.65 -7.40 13.81
N SER A 353 -11.80 -7.65 15.11
CA SER A 353 -13.04 -8.19 15.68
C SER A 353 -14.19 -7.19 15.55
N ARG A 354 -14.00 -5.93 15.98
CA ARG A 354 -15.03 -4.88 15.89
C ARG A 354 -15.44 -4.59 14.44
N SER A 355 -14.50 -4.56 13.51
CA SER A 355 -14.81 -4.36 12.11
C SER A 355 -15.61 -5.50 11.51
N LYS A 356 -15.27 -6.77 11.81
CA LYS A 356 -16.08 -7.93 11.41
C LYS A 356 -17.52 -7.85 11.93
N LEU A 357 -17.72 -7.40 13.17
CA LEU A 357 -19.05 -7.17 13.72
C LEU A 357 -19.82 -6.13 12.90
N TYR A 358 -19.26 -4.92 12.70
CA TYR A 358 -19.95 -3.87 11.93
C TYR A 358 -20.21 -4.29 10.49
N ILE A 359 -19.26 -4.99 9.86
CA ILE A 359 -19.40 -5.52 8.50
C ILE A 359 -20.53 -6.55 8.45
N ALA A 360 -20.59 -7.51 9.38
CA ALA A 360 -21.66 -8.50 9.41
C ALA A 360 -23.03 -7.82 9.56
N MET A 361 -23.17 -6.87 10.48
CA MET A 361 -24.43 -6.15 10.70
C MET A 361 -24.85 -5.33 9.48
N LEU A 362 -23.88 -4.71 8.79
CA LEU A 362 -24.13 -3.99 7.54
C LEU A 362 -24.61 -4.96 6.45
N ASN A 363 -23.93 -6.09 6.25
CA ASN A 363 -24.33 -7.09 5.25
C ASN A 363 -25.74 -7.63 5.51
N ILE A 364 -26.05 -7.97 6.77
CA ILE A 364 -27.35 -8.50 7.19
C ILE A 364 -28.45 -7.44 7.00
N GLY A 365 -28.25 -6.24 7.56
CA GLY A 365 -29.27 -5.20 7.55
C GLY A 365 -29.60 -4.67 6.15
N THR A 366 -28.63 -4.69 5.24
CA THR A 366 -28.86 -4.27 3.85
C THR A 366 -29.19 -5.42 2.90
N ALA A 367 -29.20 -6.69 3.36
CA ALA A 367 -29.21 -7.87 2.49
C ALA A 367 -28.18 -7.81 1.34
N GLY A 368 -27.06 -7.13 1.61
CA GLY A 368 -26.07 -6.71 0.61
C GLY A 368 -24.71 -7.36 0.85
N PHE A 369 -23.70 -6.98 0.08
CA PHE A 369 -22.34 -7.47 0.24
C PHE A 369 -21.38 -6.32 0.54
N PHE A 370 -20.66 -6.40 1.66
CA PHE A 370 -19.58 -5.50 2.05
C PHE A 370 -18.41 -6.33 2.60
N TRP A 371 -17.21 -6.14 2.06
CA TRP A 371 -16.02 -6.85 2.53
C TRP A 371 -14.73 -6.05 2.32
N TYR A 372 -13.62 -6.49 2.93
CA TYR A 372 -12.31 -5.82 2.85
C TYR A 372 -11.72 -5.76 1.43
N GLU A 373 -12.04 -6.75 0.60
CA GLU A 373 -11.45 -6.95 -0.73
C GLU A 373 -12.44 -7.75 -1.61
N LEU A 374 -12.30 -7.63 -2.93
CA LEU A 374 -12.97 -8.45 -3.94
C LEU A 374 -11.93 -9.00 -4.91
N SER A 375 -12.14 -10.20 -5.45
CA SER A 375 -11.28 -10.72 -6.53
C SER A 375 -11.39 -9.84 -7.80
N SER A 376 -10.25 -9.54 -8.41
CA SER A 376 -10.14 -8.74 -9.63
C SER A 376 -10.41 -9.55 -10.91
N GLN A 377 -10.30 -10.88 -10.87
CA GLN A 377 -10.42 -11.78 -12.02
C GLN A 377 -11.75 -12.56 -12.02
N ALA A 378 -12.85 -11.87 -11.72
CA ALA A 378 -14.17 -12.51 -11.60
C ALA A 378 -14.83 -12.84 -12.96
N GLU A 379 -14.54 -12.05 -14.01
CA GLU A 379 -15.25 -12.14 -15.30
C GLU A 379 -14.31 -12.34 -16.51
N ILE A 380 -13.07 -11.85 -16.41
CA ILE A 380 -12.04 -11.90 -17.46
C ILE A 380 -10.70 -12.27 -16.80
N TYR A 381 -9.90 -13.12 -17.47
CA TYR A 381 -8.56 -13.54 -17.03
C TYR A 381 -7.42 -13.11 -17.98
N TYR A 382 -7.79 -12.54 -19.13
CA TYR A 382 -6.85 -12.12 -20.18
C TYR A 382 -6.81 -10.59 -20.25
N GLU A 383 -5.74 -10.04 -20.83
CA GLU A 383 -5.59 -8.60 -21.03
C GLU A 383 -6.21 -8.15 -22.37
N SER A 384 -5.98 -8.91 -23.45
CA SER A 384 -6.61 -8.70 -24.75
C SER A 384 -6.82 -10.02 -25.49
N ILE A 385 -7.80 -10.03 -26.40
CA ILE A 385 -7.95 -11.08 -27.42
C ILE A 385 -7.96 -10.36 -28.77
N GLN A 386 -7.11 -10.80 -29.68
CA GLN A 386 -7.06 -10.30 -31.05
C GLN A 386 -7.54 -11.37 -32.01
N ASP A 387 -8.48 -11.01 -32.89
CA ASP A 387 -8.84 -11.85 -34.03
C ASP A 387 -7.80 -11.64 -35.14
N LEU A 388 -7.09 -12.71 -35.52
CA LEU A 388 -6.04 -12.64 -36.54
C LEU A 388 -6.61 -12.53 -37.97
N ASP A 389 -7.84 -12.99 -38.19
CA ASP A 389 -8.53 -12.90 -39.48
C ASP A 389 -9.26 -11.55 -39.62
N ALA A 390 -9.60 -10.92 -38.49
CA ALA A 390 -10.16 -9.57 -38.44
C ALA A 390 -9.43 -8.68 -37.39
N PRO A 391 -8.20 -8.20 -37.68
CA PRO A 391 -7.36 -7.47 -36.70
C PRO A 391 -7.94 -6.16 -36.18
N HIS A 392 -9.01 -5.67 -36.81
CA HIS A 392 -9.73 -4.45 -36.43
C HIS A 392 -10.90 -4.73 -35.48
N LEU A 393 -11.20 -5.99 -35.19
CA LEU A 393 -12.22 -6.42 -34.26
C LEU A 393 -11.55 -6.95 -32.99
N GLU A 394 -11.88 -6.34 -31.86
CA GLU A 394 -11.47 -6.84 -30.54
C GLU A 394 -12.64 -7.63 -29.92
N PRO A 395 -12.60 -8.98 -29.96
CA PRO A 395 -13.61 -9.79 -29.30
C PRO A 395 -13.53 -9.64 -27.79
N CYS A 396 -14.67 -9.33 -27.17
CA CYS A 396 -14.83 -9.34 -25.71
C CYS A 396 -15.52 -10.63 -25.27
N VAL A 397 -14.74 -11.56 -24.71
CA VAL A 397 -15.21 -12.85 -24.17
C VAL A 397 -15.18 -12.80 -22.65
N SER A 398 -16.32 -12.60 -22.00
CA SER A 398 -16.41 -12.65 -20.54
C SER A 398 -17.30 -13.79 -20.08
N ARG A 399 -17.03 -14.34 -18.89
CA ARG A 399 -18.02 -15.17 -18.20
C ARG A 399 -18.95 -14.25 -17.41
N VAL A 400 -20.25 -14.37 -17.61
CA VAL A 400 -21.29 -13.56 -16.95
C VAL A 400 -21.53 -14.05 -15.51
N HIS A 401 -20.48 -14.38 -14.76
CA HIS A 401 -20.56 -15.09 -13.47
C HIS A 401 -19.80 -14.36 -12.35
N GLY A 402 -19.76 -13.03 -12.41
CA GLY A 402 -19.23 -12.19 -11.33
C GLY A 402 -20.24 -11.94 -10.20
N LEU A 403 -19.73 -11.81 -8.97
CA LEU A 403 -20.50 -11.43 -7.77
C LEU A 403 -21.32 -10.14 -7.96
N LEU A 404 -20.88 -9.23 -8.84
CA LEU A 404 -21.62 -8.02 -9.21
C LEU A 404 -22.99 -8.33 -9.83
N ASN A 405 -23.06 -9.38 -10.65
CA ASN A 405 -24.27 -9.72 -11.40
C ASN A 405 -25.38 -10.24 -10.49
N GLU A 406 -25.05 -10.76 -9.30
CA GLU A 406 -26.02 -11.32 -8.36
C GLU A 406 -26.88 -10.26 -7.63
N TRP A 407 -26.40 -9.02 -7.53
CA TRP A 407 -27.14 -7.89 -6.90
C TRP A 407 -27.49 -6.77 -7.85
N ALA A 408 -26.97 -6.77 -9.09
CA ALA A 408 -27.22 -5.70 -10.02
C ALA A 408 -28.55 -5.93 -10.78
N GLU A 409 -29.45 -4.95 -10.73
CA GLU A 409 -30.73 -4.98 -11.43
C GLU A 409 -30.53 -4.69 -12.92
N ALA A 410 -31.26 -5.40 -13.79
CA ALA A 410 -31.27 -5.06 -15.21
C ALA A 410 -31.86 -3.66 -15.41
N ARG A 411 -31.15 -2.78 -16.13
CA ARG A 411 -31.75 -1.52 -16.59
C ARG A 411 -32.84 -1.79 -17.62
N SER A 412 -33.74 -0.82 -17.79
CA SER A 412 -34.79 -0.80 -18.82
C SER A 412 -34.29 -1.00 -20.25
N ASN A 413 -32.99 -0.81 -20.51
CA ASN A 413 -32.35 -1.03 -21.80
C ASN A 413 -31.61 -2.39 -21.94
N GLY A 414 -31.74 -3.29 -20.96
CA GLY A 414 -31.23 -4.67 -21.00
C GLY A 414 -29.71 -4.88 -20.96
N ILE A 415 -28.91 -3.83 -21.24
CA ILE A 415 -27.47 -3.96 -21.50
C ILE A 415 -26.59 -3.67 -20.27
N LYS A 416 -27.01 -2.79 -19.36
CA LYS A 416 -26.22 -2.44 -18.16
C LYS A 416 -26.97 -2.80 -16.89
N ARG A 417 -26.38 -3.64 -16.03
CA ARG A 417 -26.91 -3.88 -14.69
C ARG A 417 -26.50 -2.75 -13.74
N GLN A 418 -27.39 -2.34 -12.84
CA GLN A 418 -27.18 -1.24 -11.90
C GLN A 418 -27.26 -1.72 -10.45
N ARG A 419 -26.31 -1.26 -9.62
CA ARG A 419 -26.35 -1.51 -8.17
C ARG A 419 -27.55 -0.81 -7.53
N VAL A 420 -28.17 -1.50 -6.57
CA VAL A 420 -29.25 -0.95 -5.73
C VAL A 420 -28.71 0.24 -4.94
N ALA A 421 -29.47 1.33 -4.79
CA ALA A 421 -29.03 2.45 -3.98
C ALA A 421 -28.98 2.05 -2.49
N LEU A 422 -27.94 2.46 -1.76
CA LEU A 422 -27.95 2.34 -0.31
C LEU A 422 -28.90 3.39 0.28
N GLU A 423 -29.89 2.95 1.05
CA GLU A 423 -30.94 3.79 1.60
C GLU A 423 -30.95 3.79 3.14
N ASP A 424 -31.62 4.78 3.72
CA ASP A 424 -31.74 4.96 5.17
C ASP A 424 -32.39 3.72 5.83
N ALA A 425 -33.34 3.06 5.15
CA ALA A 425 -33.99 1.83 5.64
C ALA A 425 -33.01 0.67 5.80
N HIS A 426 -32.07 0.50 4.86
CA HIS A 426 -31.02 -0.53 4.92
C HIS A 426 -30.11 -0.30 6.13
N LEU A 427 -29.74 0.96 6.36
CA LEU A 427 -28.89 1.34 7.49
C LEU A 427 -29.63 1.26 8.83
N ALA A 428 -30.94 1.55 8.85
CA ALA A 428 -31.78 1.36 10.03
C ALA A 428 -31.84 -0.12 10.44
N ASN A 429 -32.06 -1.04 9.50
CA ASN A 429 -31.99 -2.48 9.77
C ASN A 429 -30.60 -2.88 10.29
N SER A 430 -29.54 -2.32 9.73
CA SER A 430 -28.15 -2.62 10.16
C SER A 430 -27.91 -2.19 11.61
N MET A 431 -28.45 -1.03 12.02
CA MET A 431 -28.40 -0.56 13.41
C MET A 431 -29.24 -1.46 14.34
N MET A 432 -30.42 -1.91 13.90
CA MET A 432 -31.22 -2.88 14.67
C MET A 432 -30.48 -4.19 14.89
N CYS A 433 -29.82 -4.71 13.84
CA CYS A 433 -29.00 -5.91 13.94
C CYS A 433 -27.85 -5.71 14.93
N LEU A 434 -27.16 -4.58 14.85
CA LEU A 434 -26.07 -4.26 15.77
C LEU A 434 -26.55 -4.20 17.23
N ALA A 435 -27.72 -3.59 17.50
CA ALA A 435 -28.27 -3.56 18.85
C ALA A 435 -28.72 -4.94 19.34
N ALA A 436 -29.30 -5.78 18.47
CA ALA A 436 -29.80 -7.10 18.83
C ALA A 436 -28.67 -8.12 19.04
N PHE A 437 -27.60 -8.03 18.27
CA PHE A 437 -26.54 -9.05 18.21
C PHE A 437 -25.20 -8.59 18.80
N GLY A 438 -24.93 -7.28 18.84
CA GLY A 438 -23.71 -6.73 19.45
C GLY A 438 -23.48 -7.13 20.92
N PRO A 439 -24.54 -7.22 21.77
CA PRO A 439 -24.39 -7.68 23.15
C PRO A 439 -24.25 -9.20 23.33
N MET A 440 -24.30 -10.02 22.27
CA MET A 440 -24.14 -11.47 22.40
C MET A 440 -22.71 -11.80 22.85
N SER A 441 -22.56 -12.82 23.70
CA SER A 441 -21.25 -13.35 24.04
C SER A 441 -20.61 -14.02 22.82
N ASP A 442 -19.28 -14.10 22.79
CA ASP A 442 -18.56 -14.77 21.70
C ASP A 442 -18.98 -16.24 21.54
N GLU A 443 -19.28 -16.93 22.64
CA GLU A 443 -19.77 -18.31 22.64
C GLU A 443 -21.11 -18.46 21.89
N ASP A 444 -22.04 -17.53 22.13
CA ASP A 444 -23.34 -17.51 21.45
C ASP A 444 -23.25 -17.00 20.01
N ALA A 445 -22.37 -16.03 19.77
CA ALA A 445 -22.22 -15.37 18.48
C ALA A 445 -21.45 -16.23 17.47
N ALA A 446 -20.40 -16.93 17.89
CA ALA A 446 -19.49 -17.65 17.00
C ALA A 446 -20.16 -18.72 16.11
N PRO A 447 -21.09 -19.56 16.60
CA PRO A 447 -21.75 -20.56 15.76
C PRO A 447 -22.59 -19.98 14.62
N ILE A 448 -23.12 -18.76 14.82
CA ILE A 448 -23.93 -18.05 13.82
C ILE A 448 -23.01 -17.20 12.94
N PHE A 449 -22.38 -16.18 13.53
CA PHE A 449 -21.64 -15.17 12.79
C PHE A 449 -20.28 -15.66 12.31
N GLY A 450 -19.68 -16.67 12.94
CA GLY A 450 -18.47 -17.30 12.43
C GLY A 450 -18.70 -17.96 11.07
N GLN A 451 -19.81 -18.69 10.93
CA GLN A 451 -20.22 -19.28 9.65
C GLN A 451 -20.64 -18.21 8.63
N TYR A 452 -21.36 -17.19 9.09
CA TYR A 452 -21.73 -16.05 8.25
C TYR A 452 -20.51 -15.33 7.65
N LEU A 453 -19.53 -14.99 8.49
CA LEU A 453 -18.28 -14.35 8.08
C LEU A 453 -17.45 -15.25 7.16
N ASN A 454 -17.43 -16.56 7.42
CA ASN A 454 -16.80 -17.53 6.52
C ASN A 454 -17.46 -17.51 5.13
N GLY A 455 -18.80 -17.46 5.07
CA GLY A 455 -19.53 -17.30 3.82
C GLY A 455 -19.15 -16.01 3.07
N LEU A 456 -19.02 -14.88 3.77
CA LEU A 456 -18.56 -13.62 3.17
C LEU A 456 -17.14 -13.72 2.61
N VAL A 457 -16.22 -14.35 3.34
CA VAL A 457 -14.85 -14.61 2.88
C VAL A 457 -14.86 -15.43 1.60
N LEU A 458 -15.58 -16.55 1.59
CA LEU A 458 -15.63 -17.44 0.44
C LEU A 458 -16.25 -16.75 -0.79
N LEU A 459 -17.32 -15.97 -0.62
CA LEU A 459 -17.87 -15.15 -1.70
C LEU A 459 -16.85 -14.13 -2.23
N SER A 460 -16.09 -13.48 -1.35
CA SER A 460 -15.07 -12.49 -1.77
C SER A 460 -13.91 -13.09 -2.57
N LYS A 461 -13.63 -14.38 -2.35
CA LYS A 461 -12.53 -15.13 -2.97
C LYS A 461 -13.01 -16.02 -4.12
N THR A 462 -14.30 -16.01 -4.44
CA THR A 462 -14.82 -16.75 -5.61
C THR A 462 -14.46 -15.98 -6.88
N ASP A 463 -13.77 -16.65 -7.81
CA ASP A 463 -13.40 -16.10 -9.12
C ASP A 463 -13.25 -17.21 -10.17
N LEU A 464 -12.73 -16.86 -11.36
CA LEU A 464 -12.54 -17.79 -12.47
C LEU A 464 -11.60 -18.96 -12.13
N HIS A 465 -10.68 -18.78 -11.19
CA HIS A 465 -9.67 -19.77 -10.82
C HIS A 465 -10.07 -20.59 -9.58
N LEU A 466 -10.90 -20.01 -8.71
CA LEU A 466 -11.36 -20.62 -7.48
C LEU A 466 -12.89 -20.55 -7.35
N SER A 467 -13.57 -21.66 -7.68
CA SER A 467 -15.01 -21.79 -7.45
C SER A 467 -15.30 -22.35 -6.06
N VAL A 468 -15.65 -21.47 -5.13
CA VAL A 468 -16.03 -21.84 -3.74
C VAL A 468 -17.48 -21.48 -3.41
N GLY A 469 -18.33 -21.31 -4.43
CA GLY A 469 -19.75 -20.99 -4.28
C GLY A 469 -20.50 -22.00 -3.40
N ASN A 470 -20.26 -23.30 -3.60
CA ASN A 470 -20.87 -24.36 -2.79
C ASN A 470 -20.49 -24.24 -1.31
N SER A 471 -19.21 -24.03 -1.02
CA SER A 471 -18.72 -23.83 0.35
C SER A 471 -19.30 -22.56 0.98
N ALA A 472 -19.44 -21.48 0.19
CA ALA A 472 -20.06 -20.24 0.64
C ALA A 472 -21.54 -20.45 0.98
N ARG A 473 -22.29 -21.15 0.11
CA ARG A 473 -23.69 -21.53 0.34
C ARG A 473 -23.83 -22.32 1.64
N ASP A 474 -23.02 -23.36 1.83
CA ASP A 474 -23.09 -24.22 3.01
C ASP A 474 -22.78 -23.42 4.29
N ALA A 475 -21.85 -22.47 4.23
CA ALA A 475 -21.56 -21.57 5.35
C ALA A 475 -22.77 -20.70 5.71
N PHE A 476 -23.48 -20.11 4.73
CA PHE A 476 -24.69 -19.33 5.02
C PHE A 476 -25.85 -20.19 5.50
N LEU A 477 -26.06 -21.38 4.94
CA LEU A 477 -27.08 -22.32 5.43
C LEU A 477 -26.79 -22.77 6.86
N ASN A 478 -25.52 -23.00 7.21
CA ASN A 478 -25.12 -23.33 8.57
C ASN A 478 -25.36 -22.14 9.51
N SER A 479 -25.04 -20.90 9.09
CA SER A 479 -25.39 -19.71 9.86
C SER A 479 -26.90 -19.60 10.11
N LEU A 480 -27.72 -19.83 9.09
CA LEU A 480 -29.18 -19.81 9.19
C LEU A 480 -29.69 -20.88 10.16
N ARG A 481 -29.29 -22.14 9.98
CA ARG A 481 -29.65 -23.26 10.86
C ARG A 481 -29.29 -22.99 12.32
N ARG A 482 -28.07 -22.49 12.57
CA ARG A 482 -27.59 -22.18 13.93
C ARG A 482 -28.39 -21.04 14.55
N ALA A 483 -28.75 -20.02 13.76
CA ALA A 483 -29.57 -18.92 14.22
C ALA A 483 -30.99 -19.40 14.56
N MET A 484 -31.65 -20.14 13.65
CA MET A 484 -32.99 -20.68 13.88
C MET A 484 -33.07 -21.59 15.11
N LEU A 485 -32.05 -22.44 15.30
CA LEU A 485 -31.96 -23.27 16.50
C LEU A 485 -31.78 -22.42 17.76
N ARG A 486 -30.88 -21.42 17.74
CA ARG A 486 -30.58 -20.57 18.90
C ARG A 486 -31.78 -19.74 19.36
N PHE A 487 -32.58 -19.25 18.42
CA PHE A 487 -33.75 -18.40 18.69
C PHE A 487 -35.06 -19.20 18.78
N GLY A 488 -35.01 -20.54 18.69
CA GLY A 488 -36.15 -21.42 18.94
C GLY A 488 -37.18 -21.46 17.81
N ASP A 489 -36.81 -21.01 16.61
CA ASP A 489 -37.67 -21.04 15.43
C ASP A 489 -37.56 -22.37 14.65
N TRP A 490 -36.64 -23.27 15.03
CA TRP A 490 -36.45 -24.59 14.41
C TRP A 490 -35.94 -25.63 15.43
N ASP A 491 -36.36 -26.88 15.26
CA ASP A 491 -36.10 -28.01 16.17
C ASP A 491 -34.80 -28.78 15.87
N GLY A 492 -34.06 -28.40 14.82
CA GLY A 492 -32.86 -29.11 14.37
C GLY A 492 -33.11 -30.26 13.40
N ASN A 493 -34.37 -30.55 13.03
CA ASN A 493 -34.70 -31.56 12.04
C ASN A 493 -34.71 -30.96 10.62
N ASP A 494 -33.72 -31.35 9.79
CA ASP A 494 -33.54 -30.79 8.44
C ASP A 494 -34.77 -30.98 7.54
N THR A 495 -35.58 -32.03 7.74
CA THR A 495 -36.80 -32.24 6.94
C THR A 495 -37.89 -31.19 7.22
N ARG A 496 -37.75 -30.39 8.28
CA ARG A 496 -38.71 -29.35 8.70
C ARG A 496 -38.17 -27.93 8.53
N LEU A 497 -36.93 -27.77 8.04
CA LEU A 497 -36.28 -26.47 7.94
C LEU A 497 -37.07 -25.50 7.05
N ILE A 498 -37.49 -25.95 5.85
CA ILE A 498 -38.26 -25.12 4.92
C ILE A 498 -39.64 -24.77 5.50
N THR A 499 -40.33 -25.72 6.14
CA THR A 499 -41.61 -25.45 6.81
C THR A 499 -41.45 -24.40 7.91
N ALA A 500 -40.40 -24.51 8.73
CA ALA A 500 -40.10 -23.52 9.77
C ALA A 500 -39.82 -22.13 9.16
N LEU A 501 -39.08 -22.07 8.05
CA LEU A 501 -38.82 -20.81 7.33
C LEU A 501 -40.10 -20.17 6.79
N HIS A 502 -41.04 -20.96 6.24
CA HIS A 502 -42.34 -20.43 5.83
C HIS A 502 -43.06 -19.76 7.00
N SER A 503 -43.16 -20.43 8.16
CA SER A 503 -43.84 -19.88 9.34
C SER A 503 -43.19 -18.60 9.86
N VAL A 504 -41.85 -18.52 9.82
CA VAL A 504 -41.14 -17.32 10.31
C VAL A 504 -41.28 -16.13 9.36
N ILE A 505 -41.29 -16.37 8.05
CA ILE A 505 -41.23 -15.32 7.01
C ILE A 505 -42.64 -14.89 6.56
N GLU A 506 -43.67 -15.73 6.73
CA GLU A 506 -45.07 -15.43 6.38
C GLU A 506 -45.56 -14.04 6.83
N PRO A 507 -45.26 -13.54 8.05
CA PRO A 507 -45.73 -12.21 8.47
C PRO A 507 -45.20 -11.03 7.63
N ILE A 508 -44.15 -11.25 6.83
CA ILE A 508 -43.51 -10.20 6.01
C ILE A 508 -43.70 -10.48 4.52
N ILE A 509 -43.71 -11.75 4.12
CA ILE A 509 -44.01 -12.19 2.76
C ILE A 509 -45.20 -13.14 2.86
N PRO A 510 -46.46 -12.65 2.83
CA PRO A 510 -47.66 -13.47 3.06
C PRO A 510 -47.96 -14.44 1.92
N GLU A 511 -47.54 -14.13 0.70
CA GLU A 511 -47.75 -14.99 -0.47
C GLU A 511 -46.79 -16.18 -0.46
N GLU A 512 -47.33 -17.40 -0.46
CA GLU A 512 -46.52 -18.63 -0.40
C GLU A 512 -45.67 -18.82 -1.65
N ALA A 513 -46.17 -18.40 -2.82
CA ALA A 513 -45.43 -18.47 -4.08
C ALA A 513 -44.11 -17.68 -4.03
N ASP A 514 -44.13 -16.48 -3.45
CA ASP A 514 -42.94 -15.64 -3.28
C ASP A 514 -41.96 -16.27 -2.27
N ARG A 515 -42.47 -16.89 -1.20
CA ARG A 515 -41.64 -17.66 -0.25
C ARG A 515 -41.00 -18.88 -0.91
N ASN A 516 -41.75 -19.62 -1.73
CA ASN A 516 -41.24 -20.76 -2.48
C ASN A 516 -40.12 -20.35 -3.43
N GLN A 517 -40.28 -19.23 -4.15
CA GLN A 517 -39.23 -18.68 -5.01
C GLN A 517 -37.96 -18.32 -4.22
N LEU A 518 -38.11 -17.77 -3.02
CA LEU A 518 -37.00 -17.45 -2.14
C LEU A 518 -36.25 -18.71 -1.67
N PHE A 519 -36.95 -19.82 -1.44
CA PHE A 519 -36.40 -21.05 -0.86
C PHE A 519 -35.95 -22.08 -1.90
N GLU A 520 -36.35 -21.95 -3.17
CA GLU A 520 -36.07 -22.89 -4.26
C GLU A 520 -34.60 -23.33 -4.32
N ARG A 521 -33.66 -22.41 -4.07
CA ARG A 521 -32.20 -22.66 -4.16
C ARG A 521 -31.54 -23.11 -2.85
N LEU A 522 -32.32 -23.22 -1.78
CA LEU A 522 -31.83 -23.75 -0.50
C LEU A 522 -31.81 -25.27 -0.48
N GLU A 523 -32.61 -25.92 -1.33
CA GLU A 523 -32.69 -27.36 -1.45
C GLU A 523 -31.73 -27.89 -2.53
N GLY A 524 -31.38 -29.17 -2.43
CA GLY A 524 -30.50 -29.84 -3.39
C GLY A 524 -29.02 -29.41 -3.34
N LYS A 525 -28.24 -29.96 -4.26
CA LYS A 525 -26.84 -29.57 -4.49
C LYS A 525 -26.80 -28.81 -5.82
N PRO A 526 -26.47 -27.51 -5.83
CA PRO A 526 -26.44 -26.75 -7.07
C PRO A 526 -25.31 -27.22 -7.97
N THR A 527 -25.48 -27.02 -9.27
CA THR A 527 -24.41 -27.21 -10.25
C THR A 527 -23.30 -26.17 -10.04
N ASP A 528 -22.13 -26.38 -10.63
CA ASP A 528 -21.02 -25.41 -10.53
C ASP A 528 -21.38 -24.04 -11.13
N GLU A 529 -22.26 -24.00 -12.13
CA GLU A 529 -22.77 -22.76 -12.74
C GLU A 529 -23.74 -22.02 -11.81
N GLU A 530 -24.52 -22.74 -11.01
CA GLU A 530 -25.50 -22.18 -10.08
C GLU A 530 -24.94 -21.92 -8.68
N ALA A 531 -23.74 -22.40 -8.39
CA ALA A 531 -23.15 -22.38 -7.05
C ALA A 531 -23.07 -20.97 -6.45
N LEU A 532 -22.66 -19.99 -7.24
CA LEU A 532 -22.57 -18.59 -6.79
C LEU A 532 -23.94 -18.00 -6.49
N SER A 533 -24.89 -18.15 -7.41
CA SER A 533 -26.23 -17.61 -7.25
C SER A 533 -26.99 -18.28 -6.10
N SER A 534 -26.77 -19.58 -5.91
CA SER A 534 -27.31 -20.34 -4.76
C SER A 534 -26.69 -19.88 -3.44
N ALA A 535 -25.41 -19.54 -3.41
CA ALA A 535 -24.77 -18.97 -2.23
C ALA A 535 -25.34 -17.59 -1.87
N VAL A 536 -25.60 -16.73 -2.86
CA VAL A 536 -26.24 -15.43 -2.65
C VAL A 536 -27.68 -15.59 -2.18
N SER A 537 -28.45 -16.54 -2.72
CA SER A 537 -29.78 -16.88 -2.23
C SER A 537 -29.75 -17.34 -0.76
N ALA A 538 -28.88 -18.28 -0.42
CA ALA A 538 -28.71 -18.73 0.97
C ALA A 538 -28.33 -17.59 1.92
N LYS A 539 -27.44 -16.71 1.48
CA LYS A 539 -27.09 -15.49 2.21
C LYS A 539 -28.31 -14.60 2.44
N ARG A 540 -29.10 -14.30 1.41
CA ARG A 540 -30.28 -13.42 1.52
C ARG A 540 -31.32 -13.98 2.47
N VAL A 541 -31.54 -15.29 2.48
CA VAL A 541 -32.44 -15.94 3.44
C VAL A 541 -31.89 -15.84 4.86
N ALA A 542 -30.60 -16.06 5.05
CA ALA A 542 -29.94 -15.86 6.35
C ALA A 542 -30.06 -14.41 6.84
N ASP A 543 -29.81 -13.44 5.95
CA ASP A 543 -29.94 -12.00 6.24
C ASP A 543 -31.37 -11.66 6.66
N LEU A 544 -32.36 -12.08 5.87
CA LEU A 544 -33.77 -11.82 6.13
C LEU A 544 -34.18 -12.38 7.49
N TYR A 545 -33.84 -13.64 7.77
CA TYR A 545 -34.11 -14.27 9.06
C TYR A 545 -33.49 -13.49 10.22
N LEU A 546 -32.20 -13.12 10.11
CA LEU A 546 -31.51 -12.36 11.16
C LEU A 546 -32.10 -10.95 11.35
N VAL A 547 -32.55 -10.28 10.27
CA VAL A 547 -33.29 -9.01 10.38
C VAL A 547 -34.62 -9.20 11.10
N ILE A 548 -35.35 -10.29 10.84
CA ILE A 548 -36.61 -10.62 11.54
C ILE A 548 -36.36 -10.78 13.04
N VAL A 549 -35.33 -11.56 13.40
CA VAL A 549 -34.93 -11.75 14.80
C VAL A 549 -34.56 -10.41 15.42
N ALA A 550 -33.75 -9.58 14.75
CA ALA A 550 -33.37 -8.27 15.24
C ALA A 550 -34.59 -7.37 15.49
N LYS A 551 -35.59 -7.38 14.60
CA LYS A 551 -36.84 -6.62 14.76
C LYS A 551 -37.68 -7.12 15.95
N ARG A 552 -37.80 -8.44 16.14
CA ARG A 552 -38.51 -9.01 17.31
C ARG A 552 -37.87 -8.53 18.61
N ARG A 553 -36.54 -8.59 18.68
CA ARG A 553 -35.73 -8.20 19.86
C ARG A 553 -35.61 -6.68 20.04
N TRP A 554 -35.78 -5.89 18.98
CA TRP A 554 -35.72 -4.42 19.06
C TRP A 554 -36.74 -3.85 20.06
N SER A 555 -37.93 -4.44 20.12
CA SER A 555 -38.97 -4.06 21.09
C SER A 555 -38.51 -4.22 22.55
N GLU A 556 -37.74 -5.26 22.85
CA GLU A 556 -37.17 -5.52 24.18
C GLU A 556 -36.10 -4.48 24.55
N PHE A 557 -35.34 -4.01 23.55
CA PHE A 557 -34.30 -3.00 23.74
C PHE A 557 -34.89 -1.61 23.99
N VAL A 558 -35.84 -1.17 23.14
CA VAL A 558 -36.53 0.12 23.33
C VAL A 558 -37.25 0.19 24.67
N MET A 559 -37.84 -0.92 25.13
CA MET A 559 -38.48 -1.02 26.45
C MET A 559 -37.49 -0.95 27.63
N ARG A 560 -36.24 -1.38 27.45
CA ARG A 560 -35.18 -1.30 28.48
C ARG A 560 -34.60 0.10 28.56
N SER A 561 -34.34 0.75 27.42
CA SER A 561 -33.77 2.10 27.35
C SER A 561 -34.74 3.24 27.70
N GLY A 562 -36.03 2.95 27.90
CA GLY A 562 -37.02 3.91 28.38
C GLY A 562 -37.32 3.84 29.89
N ARG A 563 -36.57 3.02 30.65
CA ARG A 563 -36.66 2.91 32.12
C ARG A 563 -35.46 3.49 32.87
N ASP A 564 -34.45 3.93 32.13
CA ASP A 564 -33.35 4.78 32.58
C ASP A 564 -33.57 6.19 32.01
#